data_AF-A0AAJ6TBW9-F1
#
_entry.id   AF-A0AAJ6TBW9-F1
#
_cell.length_a   1.000
_cell.length_b   1.000
_cell.length_c   1.000
_cell.angle_alpha   90.00
_cell.angle_beta   90.00
_cell.angle_gamma   90.00
#
_symmetry.space_group_name_H-M   'P 1'
#
loop_
_entity.id
_entity.type
_entity.pdbx_description
1 polymer ?
#
loop_
_entity_poly.entity_id
_entity_poly.type
_entity_poly.pdbx_seq_one_letter_code
_entity_poly.pdbx_strand_id
1 'polypeptide(L)'
;MVKLASARESRMYGPGLARNRGEYMNAGLCVFAAIVLVGGFVAELSKEPKSGLVLLLIGLLLIMVVNLHDLVAHLAGIDYRFPLMGFDTQLALVEFAVPVVQASGALLSFLGILFLFIQVLEIAGKTWVWTGICGSLMIFIGGLANAVKVFKMQQIDGLRLEKLRGGAQERLIRERDGHSPLILEEERRRKMIAAETRAAHIPATTPYRDVLVGQP
;
A
#
# COMPACT_ATOMS: atom_id res chain seq x y z
N MET A 1 -7.02 7.07 -25.18
CA MET A 1 -7.80 7.56 -24.02
C MET A 1 -7.03 7.27 -22.71
N VAL A 2 -5.87 7.93 -22.51
CA VAL A 2 -4.87 7.60 -21.47
C VAL A 2 -4.74 8.74 -20.43
N LYS A 3 -5.82 9.50 -20.20
CA LYS A 3 -5.84 10.59 -19.21
C LYS A 3 -7.11 10.46 -18.42
N LEU A 4 -7.03 9.83 -17.25
CA LEU A 4 -7.94 9.96 -16.10
C LEU A 4 -7.53 8.99 -14.96
N ALA A 5 -6.76 7.93 -15.26
CA ALA A 5 -6.26 7.00 -14.25
C ALA A 5 -5.09 7.52 -13.38
N SER A 6 -4.58 8.73 -13.64
CA SER A 6 -3.36 9.28 -13.00
C SER A 6 -3.63 10.31 -11.90
N ALA A 7 -4.90 10.55 -11.51
CA ALA A 7 -5.25 11.68 -10.64
C ALA A 7 -5.89 11.28 -9.29
N ARG A 8 -5.78 10.02 -8.86
CA ARG A 8 -6.28 9.55 -7.54
C ARG A 8 -5.17 9.44 -6.49
N GLU A 9 -4.34 10.48 -6.38
CA GLU A 9 -3.53 10.71 -5.18
C GLU A 9 -4.43 11.27 -4.08
N SER A 10 -5.14 10.37 -3.39
CA SER A 10 -5.85 10.68 -2.14
C SER A 10 -4.85 11.23 -1.12
N ARG A 11 -5.06 12.50 -0.74
CA ARG A 11 -4.10 13.33 0.00
C ARG A 11 -3.95 12.96 1.49
N MET A 12 -4.79 12.06 2.02
CA MET A 12 -4.87 11.84 3.48
C MET A 12 -3.70 11.04 4.05
N TYR A 13 -3.07 10.16 3.26
CA TYR A 13 -2.00 9.27 3.74
C TYR A 13 -0.59 9.57 3.20
N GLY A 14 -0.41 10.62 2.41
CA GLY A 14 0.90 10.93 1.82
C GLY A 14 1.40 9.88 0.82
N PRO A 15 2.68 9.94 0.39
CA PRO A 15 3.18 9.14 -0.74
C PRO A 15 3.10 7.63 -0.48
N GLY A 16 2.96 6.86 -1.58
CA GLY A 16 2.30 5.55 -1.63
C GLY A 16 2.70 4.46 -0.62
N LEU A 17 3.89 4.51 -0.03
CA LEU A 17 4.31 3.51 0.97
C LEU A 17 3.61 3.70 2.33
N ALA A 18 3.36 4.95 2.75
CA ALA A 18 2.65 5.25 3.99
C ALA A 18 1.14 4.98 3.88
N ARG A 19 0.57 5.28 2.70
CA ARG A 19 -0.81 4.92 2.32
C ARG A 19 -1.08 3.43 2.38
N ASN A 20 -0.22 2.64 1.74
CA ASN A 20 -0.39 1.18 1.70
C ASN A 20 -0.37 0.55 3.10
N ARG A 21 0.39 1.10 4.05
CA ARG A 21 0.43 0.62 5.43
C ARG A 21 -0.82 1.05 6.22
N GLY A 22 -1.27 2.29 6.06
CA GLY A 22 -2.46 2.81 6.73
C GLY A 22 -3.74 2.07 6.35
N GLU A 23 -3.95 1.84 5.05
CA GLU A 23 -5.11 1.11 4.52
C GLU A 23 -5.12 -0.36 4.99
N TYR A 24 -3.95 -1.01 5.02
CA TYR A 24 -3.82 -2.39 5.51
C TYR A 24 -4.05 -2.50 7.03
N MET A 25 -3.50 -1.56 7.81
CA MET A 25 -3.75 -1.48 9.24
C MET A 25 -5.24 -1.26 9.54
N ASN A 26 -5.92 -0.42 8.75
CA ASN A 26 -7.35 -0.18 8.90
C ASN A 26 -8.18 -1.45 8.60
N ALA A 27 -7.85 -2.15 7.51
CA ALA A 27 -8.49 -3.42 7.16
C ALA A 27 -8.27 -4.50 8.24
N GLY A 28 -7.03 -4.62 8.73
CA GLY A 28 -6.69 -5.55 9.81
C GLY A 28 -7.41 -5.21 11.13
N LEU A 29 -7.47 -3.93 11.50
CA LEU A 29 -8.14 -3.48 12.71
C LEU A 29 -9.66 -3.72 12.64
N CYS A 30 -10.26 -3.61 11.45
CA CYS A 30 -11.67 -3.94 11.26
C CYS A 30 -11.96 -5.43 11.48
N VAL A 31 -11.14 -6.31 10.90
CA VAL A 31 -11.28 -7.76 11.09
C VAL A 31 -11.06 -8.15 12.56
N PHE A 32 -10.05 -7.56 13.22
CA PHE A 32 -9.81 -7.76 14.64
C PHE A 32 -11.02 -7.33 15.49
N ALA A 33 -11.57 -6.14 15.25
CA ALA A 33 -12.73 -5.64 15.98
C ALA A 33 -13.97 -6.52 15.77
N ALA A 34 -14.17 -7.06 14.56
CA ALA A 34 -15.23 -8.02 14.28
C ALA A 34 -15.08 -9.33 15.06
N ILE A 35 -13.85 -9.86 15.18
CA ILE A 35 -13.56 -11.06 15.99
C ILE A 35 -13.87 -10.79 17.47
N VAL A 36 -13.47 -9.63 17.99
CA VAL A 36 -13.76 -9.23 19.38
C VAL A 36 -15.28 -9.16 19.62
N LEU A 37 -16.05 -8.61 18.67
CA LEU A 37 -17.51 -8.54 18.76
C LEU A 37 -18.18 -9.91 18.72
N VAL A 38 -17.77 -10.79 17.79
CA VAL A 38 -18.26 -12.18 17.74
C VAL A 38 -17.95 -12.88 19.05
N GLY A 39 -16.72 -12.75 19.57
CA GLY A 39 -16.32 -13.30 20.85
C GLY A 39 -17.16 -12.77 22.03
N GLY A 40 -17.47 -11.47 22.04
CA GLY A 40 -18.33 -10.84 23.04
C GLY A 40 -19.76 -11.39 23.03
N PHE A 41 -20.38 -11.54 21.85
CA PHE A 41 -21.72 -12.13 21.74
C PHE A 41 -21.75 -13.61 22.09
N VAL A 42 -20.69 -14.36 21.76
CA VAL A 42 -20.55 -15.77 22.17
C VAL A 42 -20.37 -15.87 23.69
N ALA A 43 -19.64 -14.95 24.31
CA ALA A 43 -19.47 -14.90 25.76
C ALA A 43 -20.77 -14.58 26.51
N GLU A 44 -21.70 -13.83 25.90
CA GLU A 44 -23.04 -13.61 26.46
C GLU A 44 -23.92 -14.87 26.49
N LEU A 45 -23.56 -15.91 25.71
CA LEU A 45 -24.21 -17.23 25.81
C LEU A 45 -23.64 -18.08 26.96
N SER A 46 -22.58 -17.61 27.62
CA SER A 46 -21.96 -18.26 28.77
C SER A 46 -22.62 -17.88 30.10
N LYS A 47 -22.27 -18.59 31.17
CA LYS A 47 -22.83 -18.36 32.53
C LYS A 47 -22.38 -17.05 33.18
N GLU A 48 -21.39 -16.35 32.62
CA GLU A 48 -20.84 -15.09 33.14
C GLU A 48 -21.02 -13.92 32.15
N PRO A 49 -22.22 -13.32 32.08
CA PRO A 49 -22.57 -12.32 31.06
C PRO A 49 -21.77 -11.01 31.18
N LYS A 50 -21.33 -10.65 32.39
CA LYS A 50 -20.62 -9.37 32.64
C LYS A 50 -19.32 -9.22 31.83
N SER A 51 -18.62 -10.34 31.58
CA SER A 51 -17.39 -10.33 30.78
C SER A 51 -17.67 -10.15 29.29
N GLY A 52 -18.78 -10.72 28.80
CA GLY A 52 -19.22 -10.57 27.41
C GLY A 52 -19.55 -9.12 27.07
N LEU A 53 -20.29 -8.44 27.94
CA LEU A 53 -20.69 -7.05 27.74
C LEU A 53 -19.49 -6.09 27.62
N VAL A 54 -18.43 -6.30 28.40
CA VAL A 54 -17.19 -5.50 28.30
C VAL A 54 -16.52 -5.69 26.95
N LEU A 55 -16.42 -6.94 26.47
CA LEU A 55 -15.87 -7.24 25.15
C LEU A 55 -16.71 -6.61 24.03
N LEU A 56 -18.05 -6.64 24.17
CA LEU A 56 -18.96 -6.00 23.23
C LEU A 56 -18.77 -4.48 23.16
N LEU A 57 -18.62 -3.81 24.30
CA LEU A 57 -18.36 -2.37 24.36
C LEU A 57 -17.01 -2.00 23.74
N ILE A 58 -15.96 -2.76 24.05
CA ILE A 58 -14.62 -2.57 23.47
C ILE A 58 -14.68 -2.76 21.96
N GLY A 59 -15.29 -3.85 21.49
CA GLY A 59 -15.43 -4.15 20.07
C GLY A 59 -16.25 -3.09 19.32
N LEU A 60 -17.36 -2.63 19.90
CA LEU A 60 -18.19 -1.56 19.34
C LEU A 60 -17.41 -0.24 19.21
N LEU A 61 -16.65 0.14 20.25
CA LEU A 61 -15.82 1.34 20.21
C LEU A 61 -14.75 1.26 19.11
N LEU A 62 -14.07 0.13 19.00
CA LEU A 62 -13.07 -0.11 17.96
C LEU A 62 -13.67 0.03 16.56
N ILE A 63 -14.85 -0.57 16.31
CA ILE A 63 -15.54 -0.43 15.04
C ILE A 63 -15.95 1.00 14.76
N MET A 64 -16.46 1.73 15.75
CA MET A 64 -16.90 3.10 15.56
C MET A 64 -15.73 3.98 15.11
N VAL A 65 -14.56 3.84 15.75
CA VAL A 65 -13.33 4.55 15.37
C VAL A 65 -12.86 4.15 13.97
N VAL A 66 -12.82 2.85 13.66
CA VAL A 66 -12.40 2.33 12.35
C VAL A 66 -13.33 2.80 11.23
N ASN A 67 -14.65 2.67 11.41
CA ASN A 67 -15.63 3.07 10.42
C ASN A 67 -15.63 4.59 10.22
N LEU A 68 -15.46 5.38 11.29
CA LEU A 68 -15.35 6.83 11.18
C LEU A 68 -14.08 7.21 10.41
N HIS A 69 -12.95 6.58 10.74
CA HIS A 69 -11.70 6.79 10.03
C HIS A 69 -11.85 6.43 8.53
N ASP A 70 -12.41 5.26 8.22
CA ASP A 70 -12.60 4.78 6.84
C ASP A 70 -13.54 5.70 6.05
N LEU A 71 -14.64 6.15 6.67
CA LEU A 71 -15.56 7.12 6.08
C LEU A 71 -14.86 8.45 5.76
N VAL A 72 -14.06 8.98 6.70
CA VAL A 72 -13.30 10.21 6.49
C VAL A 72 -12.25 10.02 5.39
N ALA A 73 -11.56 8.88 5.34
CA ALA A 73 -10.60 8.57 4.29
C ALA A 73 -11.27 8.51 2.91
N HIS A 74 -12.46 7.92 2.81
CA HIS A 74 -13.25 7.89 1.59
C HIS A 74 -13.80 9.27 1.18
N LEU A 75 -14.28 10.07 2.13
CA LEU A 75 -14.74 11.45 1.88
C LEU A 75 -13.58 12.36 1.41
N ALA A 76 -12.42 12.26 2.06
CA ALA A 76 -11.22 12.97 1.68
C ALA A 76 -10.68 12.50 0.33
N GLY A 77 -10.85 11.22 -0.02
CA GLY A 77 -10.49 10.65 -1.31
C GLY A 77 -11.31 11.19 -2.49
N ILE A 78 -12.52 11.72 -2.24
CA ILE A 78 -13.40 12.30 -3.27
C ILE A 78 -13.42 13.84 -3.17
N ASP A 79 -12.56 14.45 -2.35
CA ASP A 79 -12.55 15.91 -2.08
C ASP A 79 -13.94 16.46 -1.69
N TYR A 80 -14.81 15.65 -1.08
CA TYR A 80 -16.23 15.96 -0.83
C TYR A 80 -17.05 16.32 -2.08
N ARG A 81 -16.56 16.00 -3.28
CA ARG A 81 -17.21 16.29 -4.57
C ARG A 81 -18.07 15.11 -5.03
N PHE A 82 -19.25 14.99 -4.43
CA PHE A 82 -20.29 14.02 -4.80
C PHE A 82 -20.65 13.97 -6.31
N PRO A 83 -20.59 15.06 -7.11
CA PRO A 83 -20.92 14.99 -8.53
C PRO A 83 -20.00 14.11 -9.38
N LEU A 84 -18.78 13.80 -8.91
CA LEU A 84 -17.86 12.90 -9.62
C LEU A 84 -18.33 11.43 -9.61
N MET A 85 -19.19 11.03 -8.66
CA MET A 85 -19.75 9.67 -8.59
C MET A 85 -20.68 9.34 -9.77
N GLY A 86 -21.34 10.35 -10.35
CA GLY A 86 -22.29 10.15 -11.46
C GLY A 86 -21.63 9.70 -12.76
N PHE A 87 -20.30 9.85 -12.90
CA PHE A 87 -19.57 9.49 -14.11
C PHE A 87 -19.10 8.03 -14.12
N ASP A 88 -19.04 7.37 -12.96
CA ASP A 88 -18.63 5.97 -12.85
C ASP A 88 -19.34 5.29 -11.67
N THR A 89 -20.62 4.94 -11.89
CA THR A 89 -21.49 4.27 -10.92
C THR A 89 -20.91 2.94 -10.43
N GLN A 90 -20.14 2.25 -11.27
CA GLN A 90 -19.51 0.97 -10.93
C GLN A 90 -18.37 1.18 -9.92
N LEU A 91 -17.55 2.21 -10.11
CA LEU A 91 -16.50 2.58 -9.17
C LEU A 91 -17.10 3.08 -7.84
N ALA A 92 -18.17 3.87 -7.91
CA ALA A 92 -18.89 4.35 -6.71
C ALA A 92 -19.46 3.18 -5.89
N LEU A 93 -20.11 2.21 -6.54
CA LEU A 93 -20.67 1.04 -5.86
C LEU A 93 -19.59 0.18 -5.20
N VAL A 94 -18.48 -0.11 -5.89
CA VAL A 94 -17.38 -0.91 -5.31
C VAL A 94 -16.69 -0.17 -4.16
N GLU A 95 -16.62 1.15 -4.23
CA GLU A 95 -15.95 1.95 -3.21
C GLU A 95 -16.81 2.20 -1.98
N PHE A 96 -18.14 2.33 -2.14
CA PHE A 96 -19.08 2.55 -1.04
C PHE A 96 -19.75 1.29 -0.48
N ALA A 97 -19.79 0.18 -1.23
CA ALA A 97 -20.43 -1.04 -0.75
C ALA A 97 -19.81 -1.53 0.58
N VAL A 98 -18.49 -1.44 0.72
CA VAL A 98 -17.78 -1.86 1.93
C VAL A 98 -18.16 -0.99 3.14
N PRO A 99 -18.03 0.35 3.10
CA PRO A 99 -18.53 1.22 4.17
C PRO A 99 -20.02 1.04 4.51
N VAL A 100 -20.87 0.81 3.51
CA VAL A 100 -22.32 0.60 3.72
C VAL A 100 -22.59 -0.72 4.43
N VAL A 101 -21.92 -1.80 4.04
CA VAL A 101 -22.05 -3.11 4.71
C VAL A 101 -21.52 -3.03 6.14
N GLN A 102 -20.41 -2.33 6.36
CA GLN A 102 -19.87 -2.12 7.71
C GLN A 102 -20.78 -1.25 8.58
N ALA A 103 -21.35 -0.18 8.05
CA ALA A 103 -22.28 0.68 8.77
C ALA A 103 -23.58 -0.04 9.15
N SER A 104 -24.14 -0.83 8.22
CA SER A 104 -25.33 -1.65 8.50
C SER A 104 -25.06 -2.74 9.53
N GLY A 105 -23.92 -3.43 9.44
CA GLY A 105 -23.49 -4.40 10.44
C GLY A 105 -23.26 -3.77 11.81
N ALA A 106 -22.57 -2.62 11.88
CA ALA A 106 -22.34 -1.89 13.12
C ALA A 106 -23.65 -1.43 13.78
N LEU A 107 -24.62 -0.99 12.98
CA LEU A 107 -25.95 -0.62 13.45
C LEU A 107 -26.68 -1.84 14.05
N LEU A 108 -26.66 -3.00 13.37
CA LEU A 108 -27.25 -4.24 13.89
C LEU A 108 -26.59 -4.67 15.21
N SER A 109 -25.26 -4.64 15.29
CA SER A 109 -24.52 -4.96 16.51
C SER A 109 -24.84 -3.98 17.64
N PHE A 110 -24.93 -2.68 17.34
CA PHE A 110 -25.34 -1.66 18.31
C PHE A 110 -26.75 -1.90 18.85
N LEU A 111 -27.72 -2.18 17.97
CA LEU A 111 -29.08 -2.54 18.35
C LEU A 111 -29.09 -3.78 19.25
N GLY A 112 -28.36 -4.83 18.86
CA GLY A 112 -28.20 -6.04 19.67
C GLY A 112 -27.69 -5.74 21.09
N ILE A 113 -26.62 -4.94 21.20
CA ILE A 113 -26.05 -4.52 22.49
C ILE A 113 -27.03 -3.64 23.29
N LEU A 114 -27.70 -2.71 22.63
CA LEU A 114 -28.67 -1.80 23.27
C LEU A 114 -29.84 -2.58 23.86
N PHE A 115 -30.40 -3.54 23.12
CA PHE A 115 -31.48 -4.40 23.62
C PHE A 115 -31.02 -5.37 24.72
N LEU A 116 -29.75 -5.83 24.68
CA LEU A 116 -29.14 -6.56 25.79
C LEU A 116 -28.98 -5.70 27.04
N PHE A 117 -28.70 -4.40 26.89
CA PHE A 117 -28.59 -3.47 28.00
C PHE A 117 -29.96 -3.11 28.59
N ILE A 118 -30.98 -3.00 27.74
CA ILE A 118 -32.35 -2.61 28.12
C ILE A 118 -33.13 -3.75 28.77
N GLN A 119 -32.71 -5.01 28.63
CA GLN A 119 -33.47 -6.24 28.97
C GLN A 119 -34.65 -6.06 29.96
N VAL A 120 -35.85 -5.96 29.38
CA VAL A 120 -37.16 -5.99 30.05
C VAL A 120 -37.84 -7.37 29.95
N LEU A 121 -37.35 -8.33 29.13
CA LEU A 121 -37.99 -9.65 29.03
C LEU A 121 -37.00 -10.77 28.67
N GLU A 122 -36.83 -11.74 29.57
CA GLU A 122 -35.88 -12.87 29.48
C GLU A 122 -35.97 -13.68 28.17
N ILE A 123 -37.13 -13.67 27.51
CA ILE A 123 -37.38 -14.44 26.28
C ILE A 123 -36.90 -13.70 25.03
N ALA A 124 -36.90 -12.35 25.06
CA ALA A 124 -36.49 -11.53 23.92
C ALA A 124 -34.97 -11.40 23.81
N GLY A 125 -34.23 -11.44 24.93
CA GLY A 125 -32.78 -11.26 24.98
C GLY A 125 -32.02 -12.19 24.04
N LYS A 126 -32.45 -13.46 23.95
CA LYS A 126 -31.80 -14.47 23.11
C LYS A 126 -31.89 -14.16 21.60
N THR A 127 -33.00 -13.58 21.14
CA THR A 127 -33.16 -13.14 19.74
C THR A 127 -32.23 -11.97 19.43
N TRP A 128 -32.04 -11.05 20.37
CA TRP A 128 -31.16 -9.89 20.19
C TRP A 128 -29.68 -10.25 20.17
N VAL A 129 -29.26 -11.32 20.86
CA VAL A 129 -27.92 -11.92 20.69
C VAL A 129 -27.71 -12.36 19.24
N TRP A 130 -28.68 -13.04 18.63
CA TRP A 130 -28.59 -13.46 17.23
C TRP A 130 -28.52 -12.28 16.25
N THR A 131 -29.31 -11.22 16.49
CA THR A 131 -29.22 -9.97 15.71
C THR A 131 -27.80 -9.37 15.79
N GLY A 132 -27.22 -9.36 17.00
CA GLY A 132 -25.86 -8.87 17.22
C GLY A 132 -24.77 -9.72 16.55
N ILE A 133 -24.92 -11.05 16.57
CA ILE A 133 -24.04 -11.99 15.84
C ILE A 133 -24.14 -11.74 14.33
N CYS A 134 -25.35 -11.57 13.80
CA CYS A 134 -25.58 -11.27 12.39
C CYS A 134 -24.88 -9.96 11.98
N GLY A 135 -25.03 -8.90 12.79
CA GLY A 135 -24.34 -7.63 12.57
C GLY A 135 -22.81 -7.77 12.58
N SER A 136 -22.28 -8.54 13.53
CA SER A 136 -20.83 -8.80 13.66
C SER A 136 -20.28 -9.56 12.45
N LEU A 137 -21.07 -10.49 11.89
CA LEU A 137 -20.71 -11.22 10.69
C LEU A 137 -20.72 -10.33 9.44
N MET A 138 -21.68 -9.41 9.31
CA MET A 138 -21.69 -8.43 8.23
C MET A 138 -20.45 -7.53 8.28
N ILE A 139 -20.06 -7.08 9.47
CA ILE A 139 -18.82 -6.31 9.66
C ILE A 139 -17.61 -7.16 9.25
N PHE A 140 -17.55 -8.42 9.68
CA PHE A 140 -16.44 -9.31 9.32
C PHE A 140 -16.32 -9.48 7.80
N ILE A 141 -17.44 -9.71 7.11
CA ILE A 141 -17.49 -9.82 5.65
C ILE A 141 -17.06 -8.50 5.00
N GLY A 142 -17.54 -7.36 5.51
CA GLY A 142 -17.12 -6.04 5.03
C GLY A 142 -15.62 -5.78 5.23
N GLY A 143 -15.08 -6.13 6.39
CA GLY A 143 -13.65 -6.03 6.70
C GLY A 143 -12.79 -6.93 5.80
N LEU A 144 -13.25 -8.16 5.53
CA LEU A 144 -12.56 -9.08 4.62
C LEU A 144 -12.61 -8.57 3.16
N ALA A 145 -13.76 -8.06 2.71
CA ALA A 145 -13.88 -7.44 1.40
C ALA A 145 -12.95 -6.22 1.26
N ASN A 146 -12.83 -5.41 2.32
CA ASN A 146 -11.87 -4.31 2.36
C ASN A 146 -10.43 -4.81 2.25
N ALA A 147 -10.06 -5.84 3.03
CA ALA A 147 -8.73 -6.43 2.98
C ALA A 147 -8.38 -6.99 1.59
N VAL A 148 -9.32 -7.68 0.94
CA VAL A 148 -9.14 -8.18 -0.44
C VAL A 148 -8.97 -7.03 -1.43
N LYS A 149 -9.78 -5.97 -1.30
CA LYS A 149 -9.67 -4.76 -2.14
C LYS A 149 -8.28 -4.12 -2.01
N VAL A 150 -7.82 -3.88 -0.78
CA VAL A 150 -6.50 -3.31 -0.48
C VAL A 150 -5.39 -4.22 -1.01
N PHE A 151 -5.50 -5.54 -0.80
CA PHE A 151 -4.52 -6.50 -1.31
C PHE A 151 -4.43 -6.47 -2.84
N LYS A 152 -5.57 -6.45 -3.53
CA LYS A 152 -5.61 -6.36 -5.00
C LYS A 152 -5.03 -5.05 -5.51
N MET A 153 -5.32 -3.94 -4.84
CA MET A 153 -4.75 -2.62 -5.18
C MET A 153 -3.21 -2.64 -5.04
N GLN A 154 -2.68 -3.16 -3.94
CA GLN A 154 -1.24 -3.29 -3.74
C GLN A 154 -0.57 -4.20 -4.79
N GLN A 155 -1.21 -5.31 -5.15
CA GLN A 155 -0.68 -6.24 -6.15
C GLN A 155 -0.58 -5.57 -7.54
N ILE A 156 -1.61 -4.84 -7.95
CA ILE A 156 -1.65 -4.15 -9.25
C ILE A 156 -0.62 -3.01 -9.29
N ASP A 157 -0.51 -2.22 -8.23
CA ASP A 157 0.46 -1.13 -8.15
C ASP A 157 1.89 -1.66 -8.14
N GLY A 158 2.16 -2.74 -7.40
CA GLY A 158 3.46 -3.42 -7.38
C GLY A 158 3.88 -3.91 -8.78
N LEU A 159 2.96 -4.59 -9.48
CA LEU A 159 3.21 -5.08 -10.84
C LEU A 159 3.43 -3.93 -11.84
N ARG A 160 2.70 -2.82 -11.71
CA ARG A 160 2.90 -1.63 -12.57
C ARG A 160 4.23 -0.95 -12.29
N LEU A 161 4.61 -0.80 -11.02
CA LEU A 161 5.90 -0.24 -10.62
C LEU A 161 7.06 -1.10 -11.14
N GLU A 162 6.94 -2.42 -11.08
CA GLU A 162 7.95 -3.34 -11.60
C GLU A 162 8.09 -3.24 -13.13
N LYS A 163 6.96 -3.15 -13.86
CA LYS A 163 6.98 -2.91 -15.32
C LYS A 163 7.56 -1.55 -15.68
N LEU A 164 7.23 -0.49 -14.94
CA LEU A 164 7.77 0.84 -15.16
C LEU A 164 9.27 0.87 -14.87
N ARG A 165 9.72 0.20 -13.81
CA ARG A 165 11.13 0.08 -13.46
C ARG A 165 11.91 -0.74 -14.49
N GLY A 166 11.37 -1.90 -14.91
CA GLY A 166 11.97 -2.72 -15.98
C GLY A 166 12.05 -1.98 -17.30
N GLY A 167 10.95 -1.35 -17.74
CA GLY A 167 10.91 -0.59 -18.99
C GLY A 167 11.77 0.69 -18.97
N ALA A 168 11.90 1.36 -17.83
CA ALA A 168 12.82 2.48 -17.67
C ALA A 168 14.28 2.00 -17.68
N GLN A 169 14.58 0.89 -17.02
CA GLN A 169 15.91 0.30 -16.97
C GLN A 169 16.34 -0.23 -18.35
N GLU A 170 15.43 -0.84 -19.11
CA GLU A 170 15.65 -1.25 -20.51
C GLU A 170 15.91 -0.05 -21.43
N ARG A 171 15.20 1.07 -21.24
CA ARG A 171 15.46 2.31 -21.99
C ARG A 171 16.82 2.90 -21.66
N LEU A 172 17.21 2.91 -20.39
CA LEU A 172 18.54 3.36 -19.96
C LEU A 172 19.65 2.45 -20.47
N ILE A 173 19.43 1.13 -20.49
CA ILE A 173 20.36 0.15 -21.08
C ILE A 173 20.52 0.41 -22.57
N ARG A 174 19.43 0.64 -23.30
CA ARG A 174 19.46 0.90 -24.75
C ARG A 174 20.11 2.23 -25.10
N GLU A 175 19.89 3.28 -24.30
CA GLU A 175 20.63 4.55 -24.46
C GLU A 175 22.11 4.38 -24.12
N ARG A 176 22.45 3.66 -23.06
CA ARG A 176 23.85 3.32 -22.70
C ARG A 176 24.52 2.47 -23.77
N ASP A 177 23.82 1.55 -24.42
CA ASP A 177 24.40 0.71 -25.47
C ASP A 177 24.48 1.45 -26.82
N GLY A 178 23.63 2.47 -27.02
CA GLY A 178 23.68 3.38 -28.17
C GLY A 178 24.67 4.55 -28.02
N HIS A 179 25.00 4.94 -26.79
CA HIS A 179 26.14 5.79 -26.47
C HIS A 179 27.25 4.92 -25.90
N SER A 180 28.15 4.45 -26.77
CA SER A 180 29.47 3.98 -26.36
C SER A 180 29.97 4.90 -25.24
N PRO A 181 30.22 4.39 -24.02
CA PRO A 181 30.50 5.25 -22.89
C PRO A 181 31.73 6.09 -23.26
N LEU A 182 31.50 7.39 -23.47
CA LEU A 182 32.53 8.36 -23.87
C LEU A 182 33.74 8.31 -22.92
N ILE A 183 33.53 7.89 -21.68
CA ILE A 183 34.57 7.65 -20.68
C ILE A 183 35.54 6.54 -21.13
N LEU A 184 35.04 5.43 -21.69
CA LEU A 184 35.86 4.32 -22.17
C LEU A 184 36.59 4.68 -23.48
N GLU A 185 35.94 5.40 -24.39
CA GLU A 185 36.57 5.87 -25.63
C GLU A 185 37.59 6.97 -25.40
N GLU A 186 37.35 7.91 -24.48
CA GLU A 186 38.33 8.92 -24.07
C GLU A 186 39.53 8.27 -23.37
N GLU A 187 39.31 7.28 -22.51
CA GLU A 187 40.41 6.55 -21.86
C GLU A 187 41.22 5.74 -22.87
N ARG A 188 40.57 5.10 -23.85
CA ARG A 188 41.23 4.38 -24.95
C ARG A 188 42.04 5.34 -25.84
N ARG A 189 41.47 6.51 -26.16
CA ARG A 189 42.16 7.57 -26.92
C ARG A 189 43.37 8.10 -26.16
N ARG A 190 43.25 8.36 -24.85
CA ARG A 190 44.37 8.79 -24.00
C ARG A 190 45.47 7.73 -23.93
N LYS A 191 45.12 6.45 -23.83
CA LYS A 191 46.10 5.34 -23.85
C LYS A 191 46.82 5.23 -25.19
N MET A 192 46.12 5.41 -26.32
CA MET A 192 46.76 5.44 -27.64
C MET A 192 47.73 6.61 -27.77
N ILE A 193 47.33 7.83 -27.39
CA ILE A 193 48.20 9.01 -27.43
C ILE A 193 49.43 8.82 -26.53
N ALA A 194 49.25 8.27 -25.32
CA ALA A 194 50.36 7.98 -24.42
C ALA A 194 51.32 6.91 -24.96
N ALA A 195 50.81 5.90 -25.66
CA ALA A 195 51.63 4.88 -26.31
C ALA A 195 52.41 5.44 -27.52
N GLU A 196 51.77 6.27 -28.33
CA GLU A 196 52.39 6.97 -29.47
C GLU A 196 53.49 7.93 -29.02
N THR A 197 53.24 8.70 -27.95
CA THR A 197 54.24 9.60 -27.35
C THR A 197 55.45 8.83 -26.80
N ARG A 198 55.24 7.63 -26.24
CA ARG A 198 56.32 6.76 -25.78
C ARG A 198 57.12 6.14 -26.94
N ALA A 199 56.47 5.80 -28.04
CA ALA A 199 57.13 5.25 -29.24
C ALA A 199 57.95 6.32 -29.98
N ALA A 200 57.51 7.57 -29.99
CA ALA A 200 58.24 8.69 -30.58
C ALA A 200 59.46 9.14 -29.76
N HIS A 201 59.60 8.68 -28.50
CA HIS A 201 60.69 9.07 -27.59
C HIS A 201 61.85 8.06 -27.56
N ILE A 202 62.02 7.23 -28.58
CA ILE A 202 63.24 6.44 -28.74
C ILE A 202 64.33 7.37 -29.31
N PRO A 203 65.35 7.80 -28.53
CA PRO A 203 66.41 8.62 -29.07
C PRO A 203 67.26 7.74 -30.00
N ALA A 204 67.50 8.21 -31.22
CA ALA A 204 68.48 7.61 -32.11
C ALA A 204 69.84 7.57 -31.40
N THR A 205 70.34 6.36 -31.12
CA THR A 205 71.65 6.13 -30.52
C THR A 205 72.72 6.40 -31.58
N THR A 206 73.32 7.59 -31.55
CA THR A 206 74.52 7.87 -32.35
C THR A 206 75.74 7.24 -31.66
N PRO A 207 76.55 6.42 -32.34
CA PRO A 207 77.70 5.77 -31.75
C PRO A 207 78.89 6.74 -31.76
N TYR A 208 79.40 7.12 -30.58
CA TYR A 208 80.68 7.80 -30.46
C TYR A 208 81.56 7.06 -29.44
N ARG A 209 82.34 6.13 -29.97
CA ARG A 209 83.54 5.58 -29.34
C ARG A 209 84.54 5.39 -30.48
N ASP A 210 85.63 6.15 -30.46
CA ASP A 210 86.98 5.59 -30.41
C ASP A 210 88.06 6.68 -30.46
N VAL A 211 89.16 6.36 -29.76
CA VAL A 211 90.54 6.87 -29.89
C VAL A 211 90.93 8.14 -29.12
N LEU A 212 91.22 7.95 -27.83
CA LEU A 212 92.31 8.63 -27.12
C LEU A 212 93.45 7.62 -26.90
N VAL A 213 94.34 7.47 -27.89
CA VAL A 213 95.71 6.92 -27.76
C VAL A 213 96.46 7.48 -28.97
N GLY A 214 97.58 8.18 -28.91
CA GLY A 214 98.45 8.62 -27.83
C GLY A 214 99.59 9.43 -28.46
N GLN A 215 100.41 10.11 -27.65
CA GLN A 215 101.76 10.53 -28.04
C GLN A 215 102.65 10.50 -26.79
N PRO A 216 103.83 9.87 -26.83
CA PRO A 216 104.93 10.23 -25.95
C PRO A 216 105.56 11.56 -26.38
#